data_AF-A0A3D2JVM2-F1
#
_entry.id   AF-A0A3D2JVM2-F1
#
_cell.length_a   1.000
_cell.length_b   1.000
_cell.length_c   1.000
_cell.angle_alpha   90.00
_cell.angle_beta   90.00
_cell.angle_gamma   90.00
#
_symmetry.space_group_name_H-M   'P 1'
#
loop_
_entity.id
_entity.type
_entity.pdbx_description
1 polymer ?
#
loop_
_entity_poly.entity_id
_entity_poly.type
_entity_poly.pdbx_seq_one_letter_code
_entity_poly.pdbx_strand_id
1 'polypeptide(L)' 'MTSLLYPTTNLTQVEQLNIVRGEGIYVYDDKGNRYLEGLSALWCAALGYGNDELID' A
#
# COMPACT_ATOMS: atom_id res chain seq x y z
N MET A 1 -5.11 8.04 -18.13
CA MET A 1 -4.97 6.57 -18.22
C MET A 1 -3.59 6.24 -17.69
N THR A 2 -3.49 5.31 -16.74
CA THR A 2 -2.18 4.84 -16.28
C THR A 2 -1.58 3.91 -17.34
N SER A 3 -0.27 3.96 -17.55
CA SER A 3 0.44 3.07 -18.49
C SER A 3 0.84 1.73 -17.85
N LEU A 4 0.34 1.47 -16.64
CA LEU A 4 0.65 0.31 -15.81
C LEU A 4 -0.49 -0.71 -15.85
N LEU A 5 -0.13 -1.99 -15.97
CA LEU A 5 -1.06 -3.12 -15.79
C LEU A 5 -0.88 -3.67 -14.38
N TYR A 6 -1.95 -3.61 -13.58
CA TYR A 6 -1.94 -4.14 -12.21
C TYR A 6 -2.26 -5.63 -12.18
N PRO A 7 -1.52 -6.44 -11.41
CA PRO A 7 -1.86 -7.84 -11.19
C PRO A 7 -3.26 -7.97 -10.59
N THR A 8 -4.01 -9.00 -11.01
CA THR A 8 -5.33 -9.35 -10.46
C THR A 8 -6.43 -8.29 -10.60
N THR A 9 -6.22 -7.21 -11.36
CA THR A 9 -7.22 -6.16 -11.61
C THR A 9 -8.03 -6.42 -12.89
N ASN A 10 -9.33 -6.15 -12.87
CA ASN A 10 -10.16 -6.15 -14.07
C ASN A 10 -9.80 -4.95 -14.96
N LEU A 11 -9.28 -5.21 -16.17
CA LEU A 11 -8.81 -4.18 -17.11
C LEU A 11 -9.90 -3.21 -17.59
N THR A 12 -11.17 -3.61 -17.50
CA THR A 12 -12.31 -2.76 -17.88
C THR A 12 -12.84 -1.91 -16.74
N GLN A 13 -12.40 -2.17 -15.50
CA GLN A 13 -12.90 -1.55 -14.26
C GLN A 13 -11.73 -1.26 -13.31
N VAL A 14 -10.74 -0.49 -13.78
CA VAL A 14 -9.57 -0.15 -12.97
C VAL A 14 -9.95 0.94 -11.97
N GLU A 15 -9.93 0.60 -10.69
CA GLU A 15 -9.96 1.55 -9.57
C GLU A 15 -8.55 1.67 -8.98
N GLN A 16 -8.11 2.89 -8.67
CA GLN A 16 -6.78 3.14 -8.10
C GLN A 16 -6.90 3.76 -6.72
N LEU A 17 -6.39 3.05 -5.71
CA LEU A 17 -6.05 3.59 -4.41
C LEU A 17 -4.54 3.84 -4.38
N ASN A 18 -4.14 5.11 -4.40
CA ASN A 18 -2.73 5.51 -4.45
C ASN A 18 -2.17 5.68 -3.04
N ILE A 19 -1.49 4.66 -2.53
CA ILE A 19 -0.85 4.67 -1.22
C ILE A 19 0.54 5.32 -1.34
N VAL A 20 0.79 6.36 -0.53
CA VAL A 20 2.02 7.18 -0.61
C VAL A 20 2.90 7.08 0.63
N ARG A 21 2.39 6.54 1.74
CA ARG A 21 3.13 6.39 3.00
C ARG A 21 2.62 5.21 3.82
N GLY A 22 3.53 4.55 4.55
CA GLY A 22 3.20 3.55 5.58
C GLY A 22 3.87 3.89 6.91
N GLU A 23 3.24 3.52 8.02
CA GLU A 23 3.76 3.67 9.39
C GLU A 23 3.14 2.60 10.30
N GLY A 24 3.98 1.73 10.87
CA GLY A 24 3.52 0.59 11.66
C GLY A 24 2.56 -0.29 10.85
N ILE A 25 1.33 -0.47 11.35
CA ILE A 25 0.27 -1.27 10.69
C ILE A 25 -0.66 -0.43 9.80
N TYR A 26 -0.35 0.85 9.56
CA TYR A 26 -1.20 1.77 8.81
C TYR A 26 -0.55 2.21 7.50
N VAL A 27 -1.39 2.50 6.51
CA VAL A 27 -1.02 3.14 5.25
C VAL A 27 -1.88 4.37 4.98
N TYR A 28 -1.36 5.29 4.18
CA TYR A 28 -1.96 6.58 3.89
C TYR A 28 -2.04 6.81 2.38
N ASP A 29 -3.21 7.23 1.90
CA ASP A 29 -3.37 7.62 0.50
C ASP A 29 -2.86 9.06 0.24
N ASP A 30 -2.87 9.45 -1.03
CA ASP A 30 -2.51 10.80 -1.48
C ASP A 30 -3.48 11.91 -1.04
N LYS A 31 -4.62 11.56 -0.44
CA LYS A 31 -5.60 12.48 0.16
C LYS A 31 -5.43 12.59 1.69
N GLY A 32 -4.49 11.83 2.27
CA GLY A 32 -4.23 11.80 3.70
C GLY A 32 -5.16 10.90 4.51
N ASN A 33 -6.02 10.10 3.86
CA ASN A 33 -6.85 9.11 4.54
C ASN A 33 -5.96 7.99 5.09
N ARG A 34 -6.25 7.55 6.32
CA ARG A 34 -5.53 6.47 7.00
C ARG A 34 -6.30 5.16 6.93
N TYR A 35 -5.62 4.09 6.56
CA TYR A 35 -6.17 2.75 6.45
C TYR A 35 -5.37 1.77 7.30
N LEU A 36 -6.07 0.85 7.97
CA LEU A 36 -5.42 -0.31 8.57
C LEU A 36 -4.99 -1.26 7.45
N GLU A 37 -3.72 -1.62 7.41
CA GLU A 37 -3.17 -2.50 6.41
C GLU A 37 -3.18 -3.94 6.91
N GLY A 38 -4.26 -4.66 6.63
CA GLY A 38 -4.51 -6.00 7.16
C GLY A 38 -3.87 -7.14 6.38
N LEU A 39 -3.30 -6.90 5.20
CA LEU A 39 -2.69 -7.92 4.35
C LEU A 39 -1.17 -7.97 4.50
N SER A 40 -0.56 -7.05 5.25
CA SER A 40 0.89 -6.97 5.47
C SER A 40 1.66 -6.93 4.15
N ALA A 41 1.33 -6.01 3.24
CA ALA A 41 1.95 -5.86 1.92
C ALA A 41 1.97 -7.15 1.09
N LEU A 42 0.84 -7.86 1.00
CA LEU A 42 0.80 -9.22 0.44
C LEU A 42 1.70 -10.19 1.23
N TRP A 43 1.52 -10.21 2.55
CA TRP A 43 2.14 -11.16 3.48
C TRP A 43 3.66 -10.98 3.67
N CYS A 44 4.24 -9.85 3.25
CA CYS A 44 5.68 -9.58 3.31
C CYS A 44 6.08 -8.62 4.44
N ALA A 45 5.22 -7.69 4.85
CA ALA A 45 5.54 -6.64 5.82
C ALA A 45 5.21 -7.05 7.27
N ALA A 46 5.75 -8.19 7.72
CA ALA A 46 5.46 -8.74 9.05
C ALA A 46 5.87 -7.82 10.22
N LEU A 47 6.89 -6.97 10.02
CA LEU A 47 7.37 -6.01 11.02
C LEU A 47 6.74 -4.61 10.86
N GLY A 48 5.76 -4.47 9.96
CA GLY A 48 5.14 -3.19 9.63
C GLY A 48 6.01 -2.29 8.75
N TYR A 49 5.47 -1.12 8.43
CA TYR A 49 6.13 -0.11 7.60
C TYR A 49 6.92 0.89 8.45
N GLY A 50 8.05 1.38 7.94
CA GLY A 50 8.86 2.41 8.61
C GLY A 50 9.55 1.91 9.87
N ASN A 51 10.03 0.67 9.87
CA ASN A 51 10.79 0.11 10.98
C ASN A 51 12.23 0.63 10.94
N ASP A 52 12.59 1.51 11.89
CA ASP A 52 13.91 2.17 11.93
C ASP A 52 15.07 1.16 12.05
N GLU A 53 14.91 0.07 12.82
CA GLU A 53 15.93 -0.98 12.98
C GLU A 53 16.20 -1.74 11.67
N LEU A 54 15.22 -1.82 10.76
CA LEU A 54 15.42 -2.42 9.42
C LEU A 54 16.00 -1.43 8.39
N ILE A 55 15.87 -0.13 8.65
CA ILE A 55 16.31 0.94 7.74
C ILE A 55 17.78 1.28 7.99
N ASP A 56 18.20 1.27 9.26
CA ASP A 56 19.59 1.48 9.69
C ASP A 56 20.53 0.35 9.21
#